data_AF-A0A524IR30-F1
#
_entry.id   AF-A0A524IR30-F1
#
_cell.length_a   1.000
_cell.length_b   1.000
_cell.length_c   1.000
_cell.angle_alpha   90.00
_cell.angle_beta   90.00
_cell.angle_gamma   90.00
#
_symmetry.space_group_name_H-M   'P 1'
#
loop_
_entity.id
_entity.type
_entity.pdbx_description
1 polymer ?
#
loop_
_entity_poly.entity_id
_entity_poly.type
_entity_poly.pdbx_seq_one_letter_code
_entity_poly.pdbx_strand_id
1 'polypeptide(L)'
;MRYRAALFCFLLFPLATVYPVDWPVKDRVLTATFGESRNDHFHNGIDLGGGEQSVFPVQEGEIIFYQEEDENEFDLPAGLGSFALIESRGGILSLYGHLKKGSLEKTKTEVGRTDILAVTGDTGYSFGKHLHLAIYDRELMQTVNPLLGLPSLADTKKPVIKDIFLAQGDELVKLQNLMSVKSGLYSLVMEVYDLSEYVTYFCPMAPYSIVVFAQGEEVMSVVFDALAVRDSGTVLVNKGTEFSLEGLYLSGWQVQTAPMNLKTGRIQLEIMVRDIAGNEAIRQYDVLAAD
;
A
#
# COMPACT_ATOMS: atom_id res chain seq x y z
N MET A 1 9.95 -2.19 -64.30
CA MET A 1 9.40 -1.89 -62.95
C MET A 1 9.73 -3.06 -62.04
N ARG A 2 10.63 -2.88 -61.07
CA ARG A 2 11.07 -3.94 -60.14
C ARG A 2 10.36 -3.75 -58.80
N TYR A 3 9.56 -4.73 -58.37
CA TYR A 3 8.98 -4.75 -57.02
C TYR A 3 10.02 -5.28 -56.03
N ARG A 4 10.35 -4.47 -55.02
CA ARG A 4 11.12 -4.90 -53.84
C ARG A 4 10.13 -5.43 -52.80
N ALA A 5 10.20 -6.72 -52.48
CA ALA A 5 9.52 -7.27 -51.31
C ALA A 5 10.27 -6.82 -50.05
N ALA A 6 9.58 -6.08 -49.17
CA ALA A 6 10.09 -5.76 -47.84
C ALA A 6 9.80 -6.94 -46.91
N LEU A 7 10.86 -7.57 -46.40
CA LEU A 7 10.78 -8.63 -45.40
C LEU A 7 10.54 -7.96 -44.03
N PHE A 8 9.35 -8.12 -43.46
CA PHE A 8 9.08 -7.71 -42.08
C PHE A 8 9.66 -8.77 -41.13
N CYS A 9 10.84 -8.48 -40.56
CA CYS A 9 11.34 -9.23 -39.42
C CYS A 9 10.48 -8.90 -38.20
N PHE A 10 9.61 -9.83 -37.78
CA PHE A 10 9.03 -9.80 -36.44
C PHE A 10 10.15 -10.09 -35.44
N LEU A 11 10.57 -9.05 -34.71
CA LEU A 11 11.38 -9.22 -33.51
C LEU A 11 10.51 -9.93 -32.47
N LEU A 12 10.76 -11.24 -32.28
CA LEU A 12 10.27 -12.00 -31.14
C LEU A 12 10.94 -11.43 -29.89
N PHE A 13 10.22 -10.59 -29.15
CA PHE A 13 10.59 -10.29 -27.77
C PHE A 13 10.53 -11.60 -26.97
N PRO A 14 11.56 -11.96 -26.19
CA PRO A 14 11.45 -13.11 -25.29
C PRO A 14 10.25 -12.86 -24.38
N LEU A 15 9.33 -13.83 -24.36
CA LEU A 15 8.24 -13.86 -23.39
C LEU A 15 8.90 -13.83 -22.01
N ALA A 16 8.78 -12.73 -21.27
CA ALA A 16 9.22 -12.70 -19.89
C ALA A 16 8.46 -13.82 -19.18
N THR A 17 9.20 -14.81 -18.66
CA THR A 17 8.62 -15.89 -17.87
C THR A 17 8.08 -15.26 -16.59
N VAL A 18 6.79 -14.96 -16.56
CA VAL A 18 6.11 -14.54 -15.35
C VAL A 18 6.05 -15.76 -14.45
N TYR A 19 6.88 -15.79 -13.42
CA TYR A 19 6.83 -16.84 -12.41
C TYR A 19 5.48 -16.71 -11.68
N PRO A 20 4.68 -17.78 -11.60
CA PRO A 20 3.33 -17.64 -11.11
C PRO A 20 3.33 -17.44 -9.59
N VAL A 21 2.76 -16.32 -9.14
CA VAL A 21 2.58 -15.97 -7.72
C VAL A 21 1.18 -16.39 -7.26
N ASP A 22 1.00 -16.74 -5.99
CA ASP A 22 -0.31 -17.04 -5.40
C ASP A 22 -0.49 -16.44 -4.00
N TRP A 23 -1.73 -16.47 -3.53
CA TRP A 23 -2.07 -16.08 -2.18
C TRP A 23 -1.41 -17.00 -1.14
N PRO A 24 -0.84 -16.46 -0.06
CA PRO A 24 -0.17 -17.25 0.97
C PRO A 24 -1.16 -17.94 1.93
N VAL A 25 -2.46 -17.68 1.80
CA VAL A 25 -3.53 -18.20 2.66
C VAL A 25 -4.76 -18.52 1.84
N LYS A 26 -5.61 -19.40 2.36
CA LYS A 26 -6.85 -19.83 1.70
C LYS A 26 -7.97 -18.81 1.89
N ASP A 27 -8.20 -18.39 3.13
CA ASP A 27 -9.21 -17.39 3.49
C ASP A 27 -8.56 -16.00 3.40
N ARG A 28 -8.83 -15.30 2.30
CA ARG A 28 -8.16 -14.05 1.88
C ARG A 28 -8.89 -12.82 2.44
N VAL A 29 -8.97 -12.72 3.76
CA VAL A 29 -9.65 -11.61 4.43
C VAL A 29 -8.68 -10.43 4.56
N LEU A 30 -8.67 -9.53 3.57
CA LEU A 30 -7.80 -8.35 3.62
C LEU A 30 -8.26 -7.37 4.70
N THR A 31 -7.39 -7.06 5.66
CA THR A 31 -7.72 -6.20 6.82
C THR A 31 -6.83 -4.97 6.96
N ALA A 32 -5.71 -4.91 6.27
CA ALA A 32 -4.84 -3.73 6.18
C ALA A 32 -4.13 -3.72 4.82
N THR A 33 -3.91 -2.53 4.26
CA THR A 33 -3.26 -2.36 2.95
C THR A 33 -1.87 -1.74 3.09
N PHE A 34 -1.14 -1.76 1.99
CA PHE A 34 0.21 -1.22 1.92
C PHE A 34 0.21 0.31 2.02
N GLY A 35 1.14 0.86 2.80
CA GLY A 35 1.35 2.28 2.97
C GLY A 35 0.28 3.01 3.79
N GLU A 36 -0.61 2.30 4.49
CA GLU A 36 -1.43 2.91 5.53
C GLU A 36 -0.57 3.37 6.72
N SER A 37 -1.03 4.39 7.44
CA SER A 37 -0.32 4.88 8.62
C SER A 37 -0.50 3.94 9.81
N ARG A 38 0.60 3.56 10.46
CA ARG A 38 0.61 2.90 11.77
C ARG A 38 0.88 3.89 12.92
N ASN A 39 0.65 5.19 12.66
CA ASN A 39 0.94 6.36 13.50
C ASN A 39 2.42 6.77 13.56
N ASP A 40 3.36 5.83 13.57
CA ASP A 40 4.80 6.08 13.66
C ASP A 40 5.58 5.63 12.41
N HIS A 41 4.98 4.76 11.57
CA HIS A 41 5.56 4.34 10.30
C HIS A 41 4.48 4.00 9.25
N PHE A 42 4.90 3.87 7.99
CA PHE A 42 4.07 3.29 6.94
C PHE A 42 4.00 1.77 7.12
N HIS A 43 2.81 1.20 7.01
CA HIS A 43 2.64 -0.24 6.91
C HIS A 43 3.31 -0.75 5.63
N ASN A 44 4.30 -1.61 5.76
CA ASN A 44 5.16 -2.07 4.65
C ASN A 44 4.67 -3.37 3.98
N GLY A 45 3.43 -3.76 4.22
CA GLY A 45 2.88 -5.01 3.74
C GLY A 45 1.36 -4.97 3.63
N ILE A 46 0.76 -6.14 3.63
CA ILE A 46 -0.69 -6.33 3.79
C ILE A 46 -0.96 -7.28 4.94
N ASP A 47 -2.11 -7.09 5.58
CA ASP A 47 -2.58 -8.03 6.62
C ASP A 47 -3.74 -8.85 6.10
N LEU A 48 -3.63 -10.16 6.24
CA LEU A 48 -4.63 -11.14 5.86
C LEU A 48 -5.15 -11.85 7.11
N GLY A 49 -6.37 -11.50 7.49
CA GLY A 49 -7.10 -12.13 8.58
C GLY A 49 -7.64 -13.52 8.22
N GLY A 50 -8.80 -13.87 8.77
CA GLY A 50 -9.44 -15.18 8.56
C GLY A 50 -9.12 -16.20 9.67
N GLY A 51 -8.43 -15.79 10.73
CA GLY A 51 -8.10 -16.64 11.87
C GLY A 51 -6.91 -17.55 11.62
N GLU A 52 -6.85 -18.66 12.35
CA GLU A 52 -5.76 -19.65 12.27
C GLU A 52 -5.91 -20.52 11.01
N GLN A 53 -4.93 -20.46 10.11
CA GLN A 53 -4.90 -21.21 8.86
C GLN A 53 -3.47 -21.47 8.39
N SER A 54 -3.28 -22.46 7.51
CA SER A 54 -1.97 -22.73 6.91
C SER A 54 -1.49 -21.57 6.05
N VAL A 55 -0.20 -21.28 6.17
CA VAL A 55 0.53 -20.29 5.36
C VAL A 55 1.37 -21.01 4.32
N PHE A 56 1.31 -20.55 3.09
CA PHE A 56 2.02 -21.07 1.93
C PHE A 56 2.94 -19.98 1.35
N PRO A 57 4.09 -20.35 0.75
CA PRO A 57 4.92 -19.41 0.01
C PRO A 57 4.16 -18.79 -1.16
N VAL A 58 4.24 -17.47 -1.33
CA VAL A 58 3.66 -16.76 -2.49
C VAL A 58 4.33 -17.18 -3.80
N GLN A 59 5.59 -17.60 -3.72
CA GLN A 59 6.39 -18.13 -4.82
C GLN A 59 7.34 -19.20 -4.30
N GLU A 60 7.79 -20.11 -5.18
CA GLU A 60 8.86 -21.06 -4.84
C GLU A 60 10.17 -20.33 -4.53
N GLY A 61 10.90 -20.82 -3.54
CA GLY A 61 12.12 -20.15 -3.10
C GLY A 61 12.84 -20.90 -1.98
N GLU A 62 13.84 -20.22 -1.43
CA GLU A 62 14.65 -20.70 -0.31
C GLU A 62 14.26 -19.96 0.97
N ILE A 63 14.04 -20.68 2.06
CA ILE A 63 13.93 -20.09 3.40
C ILE A 63 15.32 -19.62 3.81
N ILE A 64 15.56 -18.31 3.70
CA ILE A 64 16.87 -17.71 4.00
C ILE A 64 17.00 -17.28 5.46
N PHE A 65 15.87 -17.09 6.15
CA PHE A 65 15.83 -16.74 7.56
C PHE A 65 14.48 -17.08 8.17
N TYR A 66 14.47 -17.48 9.44
CA TYR A 66 13.26 -17.53 10.25
C TYR A 66 13.61 -17.19 11.69
N GLN A 67 12.63 -16.69 12.42
CA GLN A 67 12.70 -16.49 13.86
C GLN A 67 11.41 -17.00 14.50
N GLU A 68 11.55 -17.58 15.67
CA GLU A 68 10.43 -17.94 16.52
C GLU A 68 10.48 -17.15 17.83
N GLU A 69 9.31 -16.69 18.27
CA GLU A 69 9.16 -15.93 19.51
C GLU A 69 9.56 -16.76 20.74
N ASP A 70 10.34 -16.15 21.64
CA ASP A 70 10.97 -16.75 22.81
C ASP A 70 11.93 -17.93 22.53
N GLU A 71 12.36 -18.17 21.29
CA GLU A 71 13.37 -19.20 21.00
C GLU A 71 14.79 -18.74 21.34
N ASN A 72 15.05 -17.42 21.38
CA ASN A 72 16.35 -16.83 21.71
C ASN A 72 16.23 -15.84 22.89
N GLU A 73 17.30 -15.66 23.68
CA GLU A 73 17.36 -14.64 24.75
C GLU A 73 17.24 -13.19 24.23
N PHE A 74 17.36 -13.01 22.90
CA PHE A 74 17.17 -11.74 22.22
C PHE A 74 16.09 -11.90 21.16
N ASP A 75 14.87 -11.45 21.47
CA ASP A 75 13.88 -11.21 20.43
C ASP A 75 14.34 -10.03 19.59
N LEU A 76 14.34 -10.19 18.26
CA LEU A 76 14.50 -9.04 17.37
C LEU A 76 13.41 -8.00 17.69
N PRO A 77 13.76 -6.71 17.82
CA PRO A 77 12.81 -5.64 18.17
C PRO A 77 11.93 -5.24 16.96
N ALA A 78 11.45 -6.23 16.20
CA ALA A 78 10.80 -6.02 14.92
C ALA A 78 9.26 -6.04 15.01
N GLY A 79 8.67 -6.37 16.15
CA GLY A 79 7.21 -6.48 16.32
C GLY A 79 6.56 -7.63 15.54
N LEU A 80 7.29 -8.31 14.65
CA LEU A 80 6.81 -9.38 13.77
C LEU A 80 6.50 -10.70 14.49
N GLY A 81 6.98 -10.90 15.72
CA GLY A 81 6.85 -12.15 16.46
C GLY A 81 7.61 -13.29 15.78
N SER A 82 6.97 -14.44 15.61
CA SER A 82 7.51 -15.52 14.78
C SER A 82 7.31 -15.20 13.30
N PHE A 83 8.36 -15.30 12.50
CA PHE A 83 8.31 -14.97 11.08
C PHE A 83 9.29 -15.80 10.24
N ALA A 84 9.03 -15.85 8.94
CA ALA A 84 9.92 -16.45 7.94
C ALA A 84 10.19 -15.47 6.80
N LEU A 85 11.37 -15.59 6.20
CA LEU A 85 11.81 -14.86 5.02
C LEU A 85 12.20 -15.84 3.93
N ILE A 86 11.53 -15.73 2.78
CA ILE A 86 11.79 -16.57 1.61
C ILE A 86 12.39 -15.70 0.50
N GLU A 87 13.54 -16.10 -0.01
CA GLU A 87 14.10 -15.54 -1.24
C GLU A 87 13.65 -16.37 -2.44
N SER A 88 12.92 -15.72 -3.34
CA SER A 88 12.52 -16.31 -4.61
C SER A 88 13.46 -15.85 -5.74
N ARG A 89 13.30 -16.41 -6.94
CA ARG A 89 14.13 -16.02 -8.09
C ARG A 89 14.00 -14.52 -8.40
N GLY A 90 15.10 -13.92 -8.86
CA GLY A 90 15.13 -12.50 -9.23
C GLY A 90 15.31 -11.54 -8.04
N GLY A 91 15.77 -12.02 -6.89
CA GLY A 91 16.07 -11.17 -5.73
C GLY A 91 14.83 -10.62 -5.02
N ILE A 92 13.69 -11.30 -5.17
CA ILE A 92 12.46 -10.94 -4.46
C ILE A 92 12.43 -11.69 -3.11
N LEU A 93 12.31 -10.93 -2.04
CA LEU A 93 12.13 -11.46 -0.68
C LEU A 93 10.67 -11.34 -0.27
N SER A 94 10.12 -12.41 0.29
CA SER A 94 8.78 -12.42 0.88
C SER A 94 8.87 -12.72 2.38
N LEU A 95 8.32 -11.83 3.19
CA LEU A 95 8.29 -11.91 4.65
C LEU A 95 6.89 -12.30 5.11
N TYR A 96 6.81 -13.28 6.01
CA TYR A 96 5.57 -13.82 6.58
C TYR A 96 5.64 -13.65 8.10
N GLY A 97 4.94 -12.64 8.64
CA GLY A 97 4.95 -12.28 10.06
C GLY A 97 3.74 -12.76 10.85
N HIS A 98 3.80 -12.61 12.17
CA HIS A 98 2.79 -12.99 13.15
C HIS A 98 2.40 -14.49 13.08
N LEU A 99 3.37 -15.35 12.76
CA LEU A 99 3.13 -16.78 12.64
C LEU A 99 2.90 -17.42 14.01
N LYS A 100 2.14 -18.51 14.06
CA LYS A 100 1.92 -19.27 15.29
C LYS A 100 3.25 -19.87 15.77
N LYS A 101 3.59 -19.63 17.03
CA LYS A 101 4.74 -20.28 17.69
C LYS A 101 4.68 -21.80 17.52
N GLY A 102 5.81 -22.40 17.15
CA GLY A 102 6.00 -23.83 16.92
C GLY A 102 5.49 -24.34 15.58
N SER A 103 4.99 -23.47 14.69
CA SER A 103 4.40 -23.89 13.42
C SER A 103 5.33 -23.82 12.20
N LEU A 104 6.48 -23.15 12.32
CA LEU A 104 7.43 -22.94 11.24
C LEU A 104 7.99 -24.26 10.70
N GLU A 105 8.06 -24.38 9.37
CA GLU A 105 8.78 -25.44 8.68
C GLU A 105 10.29 -25.22 8.82
N LYS A 106 10.93 -26.02 9.68
CA LYS A 106 12.38 -25.95 9.96
C LYS A 106 13.19 -27.07 9.30
N THR A 107 12.54 -28.02 8.63
CA THR A 107 13.18 -29.21 8.04
C THR A 107 13.53 -29.03 6.57
N LYS A 108 12.97 -28.01 5.91
CA LYS A 108 13.22 -27.69 4.51
C LYS A 108 14.01 -26.40 4.38
N THR A 109 14.91 -26.37 3.40
CA THR A 109 15.57 -25.13 2.94
C THR A 109 14.87 -24.58 1.70
N GLU A 110 14.46 -25.44 0.78
CA GLU A 110 13.67 -25.07 -0.40
C GLU A 110 12.18 -25.38 -0.17
N VAL A 111 11.32 -24.44 -0.58
CA VAL A 111 9.87 -24.57 -0.46
C VAL A 111 9.18 -24.23 -1.78
N GLY A 112 8.19 -25.04 -2.12
CA GLY A 112 7.26 -24.79 -3.22
C GLY A 112 5.96 -24.17 -2.73
N ARG A 113 5.16 -23.65 -3.66
CA ARG A 113 3.86 -23.01 -3.37
C ARG A 113 2.82 -23.90 -2.69
N THR A 114 2.98 -25.21 -2.72
CA THR A 114 2.09 -26.17 -2.06
C THR A 114 2.59 -26.62 -0.71
N ASP A 115 3.82 -26.24 -0.33
CA ASP A 115 4.38 -26.56 0.96
C ASP A 115 3.76 -25.66 2.03
N ILE A 116 3.42 -26.27 3.17
CA ILE A 116 3.00 -25.51 4.34
C ILE A 116 4.25 -24.93 4.97
N LEU A 117 4.36 -23.61 4.96
CA LEU A 117 5.46 -22.87 5.56
C LEU A 117 5.26 -22.73 7.08
N ALA A 118 4.02 -22.43 7.48
CA ALA A 118 3.65 -22.17 8.87
C ALA A 118 2.13 -22.17 9.04
N VAL A 119 1.67 -21.72 10.21
CA VAL A 119 0.26 -21.42 10.50
C VAL A 119 0.17 -19.96 10.94
N THR A 120 -0.88 -19.24 10.52
CA THR A 120 -1.15 -17.87 10.99
C THR A 120 -1.36 -17.86 12.51
N GLY A 121 -0.87 -16.83 13.18
CA GLY A 121 -0.94 -16.68 14.62
C GLY A 121 -1.10 -15.21 15.02
N ASP A 122 -0.68 -14.92 16.23
CA ASP A 122 -0.82 -13.61 16.89
C ASP A 122 0.43 -13.26 17.72
N THR A 123 1.58 -13.88 17.41
CA THR A 123 2.86 -13.56 18.07
C THR A 123 3.33 -12.15 17.69
N GLY A 124 4.15 -11.54 18.55
CA GLY A 124 4.64 -10.18 18.37
C GLY A 124 3.59 -9.11 18.69
N TYR A 125 3.74 -7.94 18.08
CA TYR A 125 2.79 -6.84 18.21
C TYR A 125 1.63 -7.04 17.24
N SER A 126 0.67 -7.87 17.64
CA SER A 126 -0.51 -8.22 16.85
C SER A 126 -1.80 -8.01 17.65
N PHE A 127 -2.82 -7.45 17.00
CA PHE A 127 -4.14 -7.22 17.61
C PHE A 127 -5.10 -8.42 17.46
N GLY A 128 -4.66 -9.50 16.83
CA GLY A 128 -5.45 -10.71 16.62
C GLY A 128 -4.84 -11.62 15.56
N LYS A 129 -5.40 -12.82 15.36
CA LYS A 129 -4.82 -13.81 14.44
C LYS A 129 -4.90 -13.38 12.98
N HIS A 130 -3.74 -13.12 12.37
CA HIS A 130 -3.60 -12.74 10.97
C HIS A 130 -2.20 -13.07 10.44
N LEU A 131 -2.02 -12.97 9.13
CA LEU A 131 -0.71 -12.99 8.46
C LEU A 131 -0.34 -11.56 8.05
N HIS A 132 0.84 -11.10 8.44
CA HIS A 132 1.47 -9.96 7.79
C HIS A 132 2.36 -10.43 6.64
N LEU A 133 2.10 -9.95 5.41
CA LEU A 133 2.89 -10.25 4.23
C LEU A 133 3.56 -8.97 3.72
N ALA A 134 4.90 -8.98 3.63
CA ALA A 134 5.66 -7.91 2.97
C ALA A 134 6.53 -8.48 1.84
N ILE A 135 6.69 -7.72 0.76
CA ILE A 135 7.52 -8.08 -0.39
C ILE A 135 8.62 -7.04 -0.56
N TYR A 136 9.87 -7.47 -0.59
CA TYR A 136 11.02 -6.60 -0.81
C TYR A 136 11.74 -6.98 -2.10
N ASP A 137 11.94 -6.01 -2.97
CA ASP A 137 12.69 -6.13 -4.22
C ASP A 137 14.14 -5.67 -3.98
N ARG A 138 15.10 -6.60 -4.04
CA ARG A 138 16.53 -6.31 -3.84
C ARG A 138 17.16 -5.56 -5.00
N GLU A 139 16.61 -5.66 -6.22
CA GLU A 139 17.14 -4.94 -7.38
C GLU A 139 16.78 -3.45 -7.28
N LEU A 140 15.53 -3.16 -6.89
CA LEU A 140 15.05 -1.79 -6.69
C LEU A 140 15.40 -1.22 -5.30
N MET A 141 15.79 -2.09 -4.36
CA MET A 141 16.01 -1.76 -2.95
C MET A 141 14.77 -1.14 -2.30
N GLN A 142 13.60 -1.69 -2.59
CA GLN A 142 12.29 -1.16 -2.21
C GLN A 142 11.40 -2.25 -1.66
N THR A 143 10.58 -1.92 -0.67
CA THR A 143 9.43 -2.74 -0.32
C THR A 143 8.30 -2.38 -1.28
N VAL A 144 7.69 -3.37 -1.92
CA VAL A 144 6.66 -3.16 -2.94
C VAL A 144 5.31 -3.65 -2.43
N ASN A 145 4.23 -3.03 -2.87
CA ASN A 145 2.88 -3.41 -2.51
C ASN A 145 2.60 -4.86 -2.98
N PRO A 146 2.38 -5.83 -2.07
CA PRO A 146 2.15 -7.22 -2.44
C PRO A 146 0.97 -7.43 -3.38
N LEU A 147 -0.06 -6.56 -3.30
CA LEU A 147 -1.27 -6.66 -4.11
C LEU A 147 -1.03 -6.39 -5.60
N LEU A 148 0.13 -5.82 -5.98
CA LEU A 148 0.51 -5.62 -7.39
C LEU A 148 0.98 -6.93 -8.06
N GLY A 149 1.49 -7.89 -7.28
CA GLY A 149 1.98 -9.17 -7.79
C GLY A 149 1.03 -10.35 -7.55
N LEU A 150 0.16 -10.24 -6.53
CA LEU A 150 -0.82 -11.28 -6.20
C LEU A 150 -1.98 -11.32 -7.20
N PRO A 151 -2.63 -12.50 -7.39
CA PRO A 151 -3.86 -12.57 -8.17
C PRO A 151 -4.92 -11.60 -7.63
N SER A 152 -5.60 -10.87 -8.51
CA SER A 152 -6.56 -9.84 -8.09
C SER A 152 -7.63 -10.37 -7.14
N LEU A 153 -7.95 -9.57 -6.12
CA LEU A 153 -9.02 -9.84 -5.18
C LEU A 153 -10.27 -9.06 -5.62
N ALA A 154 -11.44 -9.70 -5.56
CA ALA A 154 -12.67 -9.08 -6.03
C ALA A 154 -13.21 -8.07 -5.01
N ASP A 155 -13.25 -6.80 -5.39
CA ASP A 155 -13.80 -5.74 -4.56
C ASP A 155 -14.80 -4.91 -5.38
N THR A 156 -15.95 -4.62 -4.79
CA THR A 156 -17.02 -3.81 -5.37
C THR A 156 -17.29 -2.53 -4.58
N LYS A 157 -16.67 -2.38 -3.40
CA LYS A 157 -16.80 -1.19 -2.57
C LYS A 157 -15.95 -0.08 -3.15
N LYS A 158 -16.51 1.13 -3.18
CA LYS A 158 -15.75 2.32 -3.58
C LYS A 158 -15.03 2.89 -2.36
N PRO A 159 -13.82 3.45 -2.54
CA PRO A 159 -13.19 4.26 -1.53
C PRO A 159 -14.09 5.39 -1.02
N VAL A 160 -13.84 5.84 0.20
CA VAL A 160 -14.58 6.89 0.87
C VAL A 160 -13.75 8.17 0.91
N ILE A 161 -14.31 9.25 0.38
CA ILE A 161 -13.88 10.62 0.63
C ILE A 161 -14.91 11.23 1.59
N LYS A 162 -14.57 11.28 2.88
CA LYS A 162 -15.53 11.63 3.94
C LYS A 162 -15.61 13.14 4.14
N ASP A 163 -14.56 13.72 4.70
CA ASP A 163 -14.47 15.16 4.99
C ASP A 163 -13.21 15.73 4.37
N ILE A 164 -13.29 16.98 3.89
CA ILE A 164 -12.17 17.72 3.33
C ILE A 164 -12.12 19.08 4.03
N PHE A 165 -10.91 19.55 4.32
CA PHE A 165 -10.65 20.81 5.00
C PHE A 165 -9.61 21.61 4.22
N LEU A 166 -9.78 22.92 4.19
CA LEU A 166 -8.73 23.86 3.85
C LEU A 166 -7.95 24.17 5.13
N ALA A 167 -6.63 23.94 5.08
CA ALA A 167 -5.71 24.19 6.19
C ALA A 167 -4.86 25.43 5.90
N GLN A 168 -4.82 26.37 6.84
CA GLN A 168 -3.93 27.53 6.82
C GLN A 168 -3.34 27.75 8.22
N GLY A 169 -2.07 27.38 8.39
CA GLY A 169 -1.50 27.24 9.73
C GLY A 169 -2.24 26.15 10.51
N ASP A 170 -2.66 26.46 11.73
CA ASP A 170 -3.43 25.54 12.59
C ASP A 170 -4.95 25.60 12.34
N GLU A 171 -5.43 26.50 11.47
CA GLU A 171 -6.85 26.64 11.18
C GLU A 171 -7.30 25.62 10.13
N LEU A 172 -8.29 24.80 10.49
CA LEU A 172 -8.97 23.86 9.59
C LEU A 172 -10.40 24.34 9.32
N VAL A 173 -10.68 24.69 8.07
CA VAL A 173 -12.04 25.06 7.62
C VAL A 173 -12.60 23.96 6.76
N LYS A 174 -13.72 23.37 7.17
CA LYS A 174 -14.38 22.30 6.40
C LYS A 174 -14.81 22.84 5.03
N LEU A 175 -14.37 22.15 3.98
CA LEU A 175 -14.62 22.50 2.60
C LEU A 175 -16.11 22.34 2.27
N GLN A 176 -16.70 23.39 1.71
CA GLN A 176 -18.09 23.42 1.27
C GLN A 176 -18.15 24.02 -0.13
N ASN A 177 -19.10 23.54 -0.94
CA ASN A 177 -19.26 24.04 -2.29
C ASN A 177 -19.71 25.51 -2.28
N LEU A 178 -19.09 26.34 -3.12
CA LEU A 178 -19.28 27.78 -3.23
C LEU A 178 -18.94 28.58 -1.95
N MET A 179 -18.10 28.05 -1.06
CA MET A 179 -17.62 28.80 0.10
C MET A 179 -16.67 29.93 -0.32
N SER A 180 -16.66 31.03 0.46
CA SER A 180 -15.71 32.13 0.28
C SER A 180 -14.54 32.00 1.25
N VAL A 181 -13.32 32.14 0.73
CA VAL A 181 -12.07 32.15 1.52
C VAL A 181 -11.18 33.30 1.06
N LYS A 182 -10.16 33.62 1.85
CA LYS A 182 -9.12 34.55 1.39
C LYS A 182 -8.23 33.88 0.34
N SER A 183 -7.71 34.64 -0.60
CA SER A 183 -6.65 34.18 -1.48
C SER A 183 -5.37 33.95 -0.67
N GLY A 184 -4.56 32.96 -1.04
CA GLY A 184 -3.32 32.63 -0.32
C GLY A 184 -2.95 31.15 -0.34
N LEU A 185 -1.98 30.79 0.51
CA LEU A 185 -1.50 29.42 0.65
C LEU A 185 -2.43 28.60 1.56
N TYR A 186 -2.84 27.45 1.05
CA TYR A 186 -3.65 26.46 1.76
C TYR A 186 -3.15 25.05 1.45
N SER A 187 -3.22 24.14 2.42
CA SER A 187 -3.18 22.70 2.16
C SER A 187 -4.61 22.14 2.16
N LEU A 188 -4.85 21.05 1.44
CA LEU A 188 -6.04 20.22 1.71
C LEU A 188 -5.68 19.18 2.75
N VAL A 189 -6.58 18.99 3.72
CA VAL A 189 -6.58 17.84 4.62
C VAL A 189 -7.85 17.04 4.34
N MET A 190 -7.71 15.77 4.00
CA MET A 190 -8.79 14.92 3.50
C MET A 190 -8.86 13.64 4.32
N GLU A 191 -10.02 13.33 4.91
CA GLU A 191 -10.28 12.02 5.50
C GLU A 191 -10.66 11.05 4.38
N VAL A 192 -9.69 10.20 3.99
CA VAL A 192 -9.79 9.26 2.87
C VAL A 192 -9.36 7.87 3.30
N TYR A 193 -10.15 6.88 2.93
CA TYR A 193 -9.87 5.47 3.20
C TYR A 193 -10.67 4.58 2.26
N ASP A 194 -10.18 3.37 2.06
CA ASP A 194 -10.95 2.28 1.48
C ASP A 194 -11.56 1.41 2.59
N LEU A 195 -12.61 0.64 2.30
CA LEU A 195 -13.26 -0.23 3.28
C LEU A 195 -13.17 -1.67 2.84
N SER A 196 -12.60 -2.53 3.69
CA SER A 196 -12.51 -3.96 3.38
C SER A 196 -13.87 -4.57 3.02
N GLU A 197 -13.95 -5.24 1.87
CA GLU A 197 -15.13 -6.03 1.46
C GLU A 197 -15.32 -7.31 2.30
N TYR A 198 -14.25 -7.79 2.94
CA TYR A 198 -14.17 -9.13 3.52
C TYR A 198 -14.57 -9.21 4.99
N VAL A 199 -14.90 -8.08 5.61
CA VAL A 199 -15.34 -8.01 7.00
C VAL A 199 -16.61 -7.17 7.15
N THR A 200 -17.38 -7.43 8.22
CA THR A 200 -18.65 -6.76 8.50
C THR A 200 -18.54 -5.57 9.46
N TYR A 201 -17.39 -5.40 10.11
CA TYR A 201 -17.12 -4.26 10.99
C TYR A 201 -16.38 -3.15 10.22
N PHE A 202 -16.29 -1.96 10.82
CA PHE A 202 -15.57 -0.84 10.24
C PHE A 202 -14.07 -1.13 10.20
N CYS A 203 -13.56 -1.43 9.00
CA CYS A 203 -12.16 -1.78 8.73
C CYS A 203 -11.64 -0.90 7.61
N PRO A 204 -11.29 0.37 7.91
CA PRO A 204 -10.68 1.27 6.95
C PRO A 204 -9.26 0.82 6.63
N MET A 205 -8.86 0.99 5.38
CA MET A 205 -7.54 0.68 4.84
C MET A 205 -7.08 1.85 3.97
N ALA A 206 -5.79 1.98 3.69
CA ALA A 206 -5.34 2.98 2.72
C ALA A 206 -5.90 2.64 1.32
N PRO A 207 -6.37 3.64 0.55
CA PRO A 207 -6.69 3.44 -0.85
C PRO A 207 -5.41 3.13 -1.64
N TYR A 208 -5.56 2.74 -2.91
CA TYR A 208 -4.39 2.49 -3.77
C TYR A 208 -3.82 3.77 -4.38
N SER A 209 -4.66 4.77 -4.69
CA SER A 209 -4.17 6.06 -5.18
C SER A 209 -5.08 7.21 -4.78
N ILE A 210 -4.48 8.38 -4.58
CA ILE A 210 -5.16 9.66 -4.31
C ILE A 210 -4.59 10.69 -5.28
N VAL A 211 -5.44 11.31 -6.08
CA VAL A 211 -5.07 12.38 -7.00
C VAL A 211 -5.92 13.61 -6.72
N VAL A 212 -5.27 14.77 -6.62
CA VAL A 212 -5.91 16.05 -6.34
C VAL A 212 -5.52 17.04 -7.42
N PHE A 213 -6.54 17.68 -7.99
CA PHE A 213 -6.39 18.80 -8.90
C PHE A 213 -6.91 20.08 -8.25
N ALA A 214 -6.19 21.17 -8.47
CA ALA A 214 -6.65 22.51 -8.14
C ALA A 214 -6.45 23.43 -9.34
N GLN A 215 -7.52 24.10 -9.77
CA GLN A 215 -7.49 24.99 -10.95
C GLN A 215 -7.03 24.28 -12.24
N GLY A 216 -7.30 22.97 -12.35
CA GLY A 216 -6.89 22.13 -13.49
C GLY A 216 -5.44 21.64 -13.44
N GLU A 217 -4.66 22.02 -12.42
CA GLU A 217 -3.30 21.54 -12.20
C GLU A 217 -3.29 20.41 -11.16
N GLU A 218 -2.51 19.37 -11.40
CA GLU A 218 -2.29 18.30 -10.42
C GLU A 218 -1.46 18.85 -9.26
N VAL A 219 -2.05 18.92 -8.06
CA VAL A 219 -1.36 19.39 -6.85
C VAL A 219 -0.84 18.25 -5.98
N MET A 220 -1.39 17.05 -6.16
CA MET A 220 -0.94 15.85 -5.48
C MET A 220 -1.32 14.62 -6.30
N SER A 221 -0.39 13.69 -6.46
CA SER A 221 -0.64 12.34 -6.93
C SER A 221 0.16 11.38 -6.07
N VAL A 222 -0.56 10.56 -5.30
CA VAL A 222 -0.01 9.53 -4.42
C VAL A 222 -0.46 8.18 -4.93
N VAL A 223 0.48 7.26 -5.09
CA VAL A 223 0.22 5.86 -5.41
C VAL A 223 0.87 4.99 -4.32
N PHE A 224 0.13 4.03 -3.77
CA PHE A 224 0.64 3.18 -2.70
C PHE A 224 1.30 1.93 -3.30
N ASP A 225 2.39 2.10 -4.04
CA ASP A 225 3.08 1.05 -4.81
C ASP A 225 4.43 0.61 -4.21
N ALA A 226 5.22 1.53 -3.67
CA ALA A 226 6.54 1.23 -3.13
C ALA A 226 6.94 2.12 -1.95
N LEU A 227 7.64 1.53 -1.00
CA LEU A 227 8.33 2.19 0.09
C LEU A 227 9.83 2.01 -0.06
N ALA A 228 10.59 3.02 0.31
CA ALA A 228 12.04 2.93 0.35
C ALA A 228 12.59 3.51 1.64
N VAL A 229 13.67 2.92 2.12
CA VAL A 229 14.39 3.45 3.28
C VAL A 229 15.35 4.55 2.79
N ARG A 230 15.33 5.68 3.49
CA ARG A 230 16.25 6.81 3.34
C ARG A 230 16.90 7.09 4.70
N ASP A 231 17.92 7.94 4.72
CA ASP A 231 18.55 8.39 5.97
C ASP A 231 17.55 9.11 6.89
N SER A 232 16.53 9.76 6.31
CA SER A 232 15.46 10.45 7.03
C SER A 232 14.32 9.53 7.50
N GLY A 233 14.39 8.23 7.23
CA GLY A 233 13.33 7.25 7.51
C GLY A 233 12.71 6.65 6.25
N THR A 234 11.62 5.91 6.43
CA THR A 234 10.90 5.26 5.33
C THR A 234 9.99 6.25 4.61
N VAL A 235 10.06 6.29 3.29
CA VAL A 235 9.24 7.15 2.42
C VAL A 235 8.44 6.32 1.42
N LEU A 236 7.26 6.80 1.06
CA LEU A 236 6.50 6.31 -0.09
C LEU A 236 7.09 6.91 -1.36
N VAL A 237 7.45 6.06 -2.32
CA VAL A 237 8.15 6.45 -3.55
C VAL A 237 7.19 6.40 -4.72
N ASN A 238 6.93 7.54 -5.34
CA ASN A 238 6.23 7.63 -6.61
C ASN A 238 7.14 8.21 -7.69
N LYS A 239 6.70 8.17 -8.94
CA LYS A 239 7.52 8.58 -10.08
C LYS A 239 7.89 10.07 -10.00
N GLY A 240 9.06 10.37 -9.45
CA GLY A 240 9.60 11.72 -9.30
C GLY A 240 9.21 12.45 -8.01
N THR A 241 8.51 11.79 -7.09
CA THR A 241 8.09 12.35 -5.79
C THR A 241 8.25 11.33 -4.67
N GLU A 242 8.56 11.81 -3.46
CA GLU A 242 8.65 10.99 -2.26
C GLU A 242 7.81 11.64 -1.15
N PHE A 243 7.15 10.81 -0.35
CA PHE A 243 6.33 11.26 0.78
C PHE A 243 6.84 10.63 2.08
N SER A 244 7.24 11.46 3.05
CA SER A 244 7.40 10.98 4.43
C SER A 244 6.04 10.72 5.07
N LEU A 245 6.03 9.97 6.17
CA LEU A 245 4.79 9.68 6.89
C LEU A 245 4.10 10.97 7.34
N GLU A 246 4.81 11.87 8.03
CA GLU A 246 4.21 13.13 8.50
C GLU A 246 3.93 14.13 7.36
N GLY A 247 4.61 13.95 6.22
CA GLY A 247 4.34 14.73 5.01
C GLY A 247 3.00 14.37 4.40
N LEU A 248 2.64 13.08 4.41
CA LEU A 248 1.41 12.56 3.82
C LEU A 248 0.24 12.50 4.80
N TYR A 249 0.46 11.98 6.00
CA TYR A 249 -0.58 11.75 7.00
C TYR A 249 -0.49 12.76 8.14
N LEU A 250 -1.61 13.42 8.43
CA LEU A 250 -1.74 14.32 9.58
C LEU A 250 -2.12 13.54 10.85
N SER A 251 -3.15 12.71 10.77
CA SER A 251 -3.59 11.81 11.85
C SER A 251 -4.54 10.74 11.31
N GLY A 252 -4.40 9.49 11.75
CA GLY A 252 -5.27 8.39 11.31
C GLY A 252 -5.43 8.32 9.78
N TRP A 253 -6.65 8.54 9.30
CA TRP A 253 -7.02 8.52 7.87
C TRP A 253 -7.01 9.91 7.21
N GLN A 254 -6.45 10.93 7.87
CA GLN A 254 -6.31 12.27 7.31
C GLN A 254 -5.02 12.38 6.51
N VAL A 255 -5.18 12.51 5.19
CA VAL A 255 -4.10 12.75 4.24
C VAL A 255 -4.04 14.23 3.89
N GLN A 256 -2.85 14.79 3.72
CA GLN A 256 -2.67 16.20 3.39
C GLN A 256 -1.88 16.42 2.10
N THR A 257 -2.16 17.54 1.43
CA THR A 257 -1.36 18.02 0.30
C THR A 257 -0.25 18.96 0.77
N ALA A 258 0.79 19.11 -0.05
CA ALA A 258 1.66 20.28 0.06
C ALA A 258 0.84 21.58 -0.09
N PRO A 259 1.30 22.71 0.47
CA PRO A 259 0.61 23.99 0.33
C PRO A 259 0.48 24.41 -1.14
N MET A 260 -0.74 24.75 -1.55
CA MET A 260 -1.08 25.26 -2.86
C MET A 260 -1.60 26.71 -2.75
N ASN A 261 -1.32 27.51 -3.76
CA ASN A 261 -1.76 28.91 -3.78
C ASN A 261 -3.15 29.03 -4.43
N LEU A 262 -4.16 29.36 -3.63
CA LEU A 262 -5.49 29.70 -4.09
C LEU A 262 -5.51 31.15 -4.55
N LYS A 263 -5.51 31.34 -5.88
CA LYS A 263 -5.55 32.67 -6.51
C LYS A 263 -6.95 33.25 -6.42
N THR A 264 -7.05 34.57 -6.45
CA THR A 264 -8.34 35.29 -6.48
C THR A 264 -9.19 34.84 -7.66
N GLY A 265 -10.45 34.49 -7.38
CA GLY A 265 -11.40 33.98 -8.36
C GLY A 265 -12.07 32.68 -7.94
N ARG A 266 -12.72 32.03 -8.90
CA ARG A 266 -13.33 30.71 -8.71
C ARG A 266 -12.28 29.63 -8.88
N ILE A 267 -12.10 28.83 -7.83
CA ILE A 267 -11.16 27.73 -7.75
C ILE A 267 -11.94 26.42 -7.80
N GLN A 268 -11.64 25.60 -8.79
CA GLN A 268 -12.14 24.23 -8.85
C GLN A 268 -11.14 23.31 -8.17
N LEU A 269 -11.62 22.52 -7.21
CA LEU A 269 -10.89 21.44 -6.57
C LEU A 269 -11.52 20.12 -6.98
N GLU A 270 -10.71 19.15 -7.36
CA GLU A 270 -11.15 17.80 -7.69
C GLU A 270 -10.27 16.78 -6.98
N ILE A 271 -10.91 15.85 -6.28
CA ILE A 271 -10.26 14.81 -5.50
C ILE A 271 -10.76 13.47 -6.04
N MET A 272 -9.83 12.64 -6.50
CA MET A 272 -10.08 11.30 -7.00
C MET A 272 -9.35 10.28 -6.14
N VAL A 273 -10.06 9.27 -5.66
CA VAL A 273 -9.51 8.20 -4.85
C VAL A 273 -9.89 6.87 -5.48
N ARG A 274 -8.91 5.98 -5.62
CA ARG A 274 -9.09 4.65 -6.21
C ARG A 274 -8.52 3.55 -5.31
N ASP A 275 -9.19 2.42 -5.24
CA ASP A 275 -8.65 1.20 -4.61
C ASP A 275 -7.79 0.38 -5.59
N ILE A 276 -7.28 -0.76 -5.14
CA ILE A 276 -6.44 -1.64 -5.96
C ILE A 276 -7.25 -2.42 -7.02
N ALA A 277 -8.56 -2.62 -6.77
CA ALA A 277 -9.47 -3.33 -7.67
C ALA A 277 -9.98 -2.45 -8.83
N GLY A 278 -9.77 -1.12 -8.73
CA GLY A 278 -10.16 -0.13 -9.72
C GLY A 278 -11.45 0.62 -9.40
N ASN A 279 -12.08 0.41 -8.23
CA ASN A 279 -13.23 1.21 -7.82
C ASN A 279 -12.80 2.63 -7.48
N GLU A 280 -13.62 3.60 -7.88
CA GLU A 280 -13.27 5.00 -7.82
C GLU A 280 -14.36 5.86 -7.18
N ALA A 281 -13.92 6.81 -6.36
CA ALA A 281 -14.72 7.87 -5.80
C ALA A 281 -14.13 9.24 -6.20
N ILE A 282 -15.02 10.15 -6.62
CA ILE A 282 -14.66 11.51 -7.01
C ILE A 282 -15.46 12.51 -6.18
N ARG A 283 -14.81 13.60 -5.76
CA ARG A 283 -15.45 14.79 -5.19
C ARG A 283 -14.93 16.04 -5.88
N GLN A 284 -15.84 16.94 -6.19
CA GLN A 284 -15.53 18.23 -6.79
C GLN A 284 -16.14 19.35 -5.96
N TYR A 285 -15.37 20.44 -5.80
CA TYR A 285 -15.78 21.63 -5.08
C TYR A 285 -15.39 22.88 -5.86
N ASP A 286 -16.28 23.86 -5.84
CA ASP A 286 -15.97 25.23 -6.22
C ASP A 286 -15.74 26.07 -4.97
N VAL A 287 -14.64 26.81 -4.93
CA VAL A 287 -14.30 27.75 -3.86
C VAL A 287 -14.14 29.15 -4.46
N LEU A 288 -14.64 30.18 -3.77
CA LEU A 288 -14.47 31.56 -4.18
C LEU A 288 -13.35 32.19 -3.33
N ALA A 289 -12.18 32.39 -3.91
CA ALA A 289 -11.07 33.07 -3.24
C ALA A 289 -11.11 34.58 -3.54
N ALA A 290 -11.02 35.41 -2.50
CA ALA A 290 -11.01 36.87 -2.59
C ALA A 290 -9.88 37.47 -1.75
N ASP A 291 -9.46 38.69 -2.05
CA ASP A 291 -8.39 39.37 -1.31
C ASP A 291 -8.78 39.77 0.13
#